data_AF-A0AAV9LDL4-F1
#
_entry.id   AF-A0AAV9LDL4-F1
#
_cell.length_a   1.000
_cell.length_b   1.000
_cell.length_c   1.000
_cell.angle_alpha   90.00
_cell.angle_beta   90.00
_cell.angle_gamma   90.00
#
_symmetry.space_group_name_H-M   'P 1'
#
loop_
_entity.id
_entity.type
_entity.pdbx_description
1 polymer ?
#
loop_
_entity_poly.entity_id
_entity_poly.type
_entity_poly.pdbx_seq_one_letter_code
_entity_poly.pdbx_strand_id
1 'polypeptide(L)'
;MAKTAASTAPKGLNMEAFYDGFDDGFKSDVDDSKCYINIILKNLDEGHPITSLVYTLLLPWAIEVARELHIPSALRWIQPATMLGIYYYYFNGYEDEMKCSSNDPNWSIQLPRLPLLKSQALPSFLIALKMINIVLLYQHLKNN
;
A
#
# COMPACT_ATOMS: atom_id res chain seq x y z
N MET A 1 -6.86 -30.30 -13.84
CA MET A 1 -8.10 -30.13 -13.04
C MET A 1 -7.74 -30.19 -11.56
N ALA A 2 -7.56 -29.04 -10.91
CA ALA A 2 -7.40 -28.97 -9.46
C ALA A 2 -8.75 -28.59 -8.85
N LYS A 3 -9.23 -29.42 -7.94
CA LYS A 3 -10.53 -29.29 -7.28
C LYS A 3 -10.35 -28.34 -6.09
N THR A 4 -10.80 -27.10 -6.22
CA THR A 4 -10.77 -26.11 -5.13
C THR A 4 -11.75 -26.55 -4.04
N ALA A 5 -11.23 -26.87 -2.85
CA ALA A 5 -12.05 -27.10 -1.67
C ALA A 5 -12.63 -25.74 -1.23
N ALA A 6 -13.95 -25.59 -1.31
CA ALA A 6 -14.65 -24.45 -0.76
C ALA A 6 -14.56 -24.47 0.77
N SER A 7 -13.61 -23.72 1.33
CA SER A 7 -13.63 -23.32 2.73
C SER A 7 -14.82 -22.39 2.92
N THR A 8 -15.91 -22.86 3.55
CA THR A 8 -17.05 -22.00 3.88
C THR A 8 -16.60 -20.92 4.87
N ALA A 9 -16.63 -19.66 4.44
CA ALA A 9 -16.29 -18.52 5.28
C ALA A 9 -17.20 -18.47 6.53
N PRO A 10 -16.69 -17.97 7.68
CA PRO A 10 -17.50 -17.76 8.88
C PRO A 10 -18.76 -16.93 8.59
N LYS A 11 -19.84 -17.19 9.33
CA LYS A 11 -21.09 -16.43 9.20
C LYS A 11 -20.83 -14.93 9.41
N GLY A 12 -21.23 -14.11 8.44
CA GLY A 12 -20.97 -12.66 8.44
C GLY A 12 -19.67 -12.23 7.74
N LEU A 13 -18.91 -13.16 7.17
CA LEU A 13 -17.76 -12.87 6.32
C LEU A 13 -18.05 -13.32 4.89
N ASN A 14 -18.06 -12.37 3.95
CA ASN A 14 -18.06 -12.66 2.52
C ASN A 14 -16.61 -12.53 2.01
N MET A 15 -16.17 -13.51 1.21
CA MET A 15 -14.88 -13.50 0.54
C MET A 15 -15.12 -13.41 -0.96
N GLU A 16 -14.70 -12.31 -1.56
CA GLU A 16 -14.72 -12.13 -3.00
C GLU A 16 -13.29 -12.24 -3.55
N ALA A 17 -13.12 -13.07 -4.57
CA ALA A 17 -11.92 -13.06 -5.38
C ALA A 17 -11.97 -11.86 -6.32
N PHE A 18 -10.85 -11.18 -6.50
CA PHE A 18 -10.71 -10.08 -7.44
C PHE A 18 -9.52 -10.36 -8.36
N TYR A 19 -9.50 -9.69 -9.51
CA TYR A 19 -8.45 -9.82 -10.51
C TYR A 19 -7.14 -9.23 -9.98
N ASP A 20 -6.05 -9.98 -10.04
CA ASP A 20 -4.76 -9.58 -9.49
C ASP A 20 -3.91 -8.71 -10.43
N GLY A 21 -4.36 -8.52 -11.68
CA GLY A 21 -3.60 -7.76 -12.68
C GLY A 21 -2.80 -8.62 -13.65
N PHE A 22 -2.61 -9.92 -13.40
CA PHE A 22 -1.53 -10.71 -14.02
C PHE A 22 -1.97 -11.83 -14.96
N ASP A 23 -3.26 -12.14 -15.12
CA ASP A 23 -3.68 -13.27 -15.97
C ASP A 23 -3.28 -13.09 -17.45
N ASP A 24 -3.21 -11.85 -17.94
CA ASP A 24 -2.76 -11.50 -19.29
C ASP A 24 -1.26 -11.15 -19.37
N GLY A 25 -0.50 -11.46 -18.33
CA GLY A 25 0.87 -10.99 -18.14
C GLY A 25 0.95 -9.56 -17.60
N PHE A 26 2.16 -9.15 -17.21
CA PHE A 26 2.38 -7.84 -16.60
C PHE A 26 2.12 -6.71 -17.61
N LYS A 27 1.10 -5.90 -17.34
CA LYS A 27 0.78 -4.69 -18.08
C LYS A 27 1.01 -3.49 -17.15
N SER A 28 1.90 -2.58 -17.53
CA SER A 28 2.26 -1.41 -16.70
C SER A 28 1.17 -0.32 -16.63
N ASP A 29 0.08 -0.48 -17.38
CA ASP A 29 -0.98 0.54 -17.56
C ASP A 29 -2.36 0.03 -17.08
N VAL A 30 -2.38 -1.01 -16.23
CA VAL A 30 -3.62 -1.49 -15.63
C VAL A 30 -3.89 -0.69 -14.36
N ASP A 31 -5.02 -0.01 -14.37
CA ASP A 31 -5.55 0.69 -13.21
C ASP A 31 -6.32 -0.29 -12.32
N ASP A 32 -5.59 -0.92 -11.40
CA ASP A 32 -6.15 -1.89 -10.45
C ASP A 32 -7.31 -1.33 -9.62
N SER A 33 -7.36 0.00 -9.43
CA SER A 33 -8.41 0.67 -8.66
C SER A 33 -9.81 0.43 -9.24
N LYS A 34 -9.92 0.29 -10.57
CA LYS A 34 -11.19 0.04 -11.27
C LYS A 34 -11.83 -1.28 -10.87
N CYS A 35 -11.02 -2.32 -10.62
CA CYS A 35 -11.55 -3.61 -10.18
C CYS A 35 -12.29 -3.47 -8.85
N TYR A 36 -11.71 -2.71 -7.92
CA TYR A 36 -12.30 -2.47 -6.60
C TYR A 36 -13.50 -1.55 -6.65
N ILE A 37 -13.46 -0.50 -7.47
CA ILE A 37 -14.64 0.36 -7.71
C ILE A 37 -15.81 -0.50 -8.20
N ASN A 38 -15.58 -1.38 -9.18
CA ASN A 38 -16.61 -2.26 -9.71
C ASN A 38 -17.19 -3.19 -8.64
N ILE A 39 -16.35 -3.76 -7.76
CA ILE A 39 -16.82 -4.59 -6.64
C ILE A 39 -17.70 -3.79 -5.67
N ILE A 40 -17.29 -2.56 -5.35
CA ILE A 40 -18.05 -1.68 -4.44
C ILE A 40 -19.41 -1.31 -5.05
N LEU A 41 -19.43 -0.90 -6.31
CA LEU A 41 -20.66 -0.53 -7.03
C LEU A 41 -21.59 -1.73 -7.21
N LYS A 42 -21.06 -2.90 -7.56
CA LYS A 42 -21.84 -4.14 -7.66
C LYS A 42 -22.50 -4.48 -6.32
N ASN A 43 -21.75 -4.41 -5.22
CA ASN A 43 -22.29 -4.68 -3.88
C ASN A 43 -23.39 -3.66 -3.49
N LEU A 44 -23.25 -2.40 -3.90
CA LEU A 44 -24.30 -1.39 -3.75
C LEU A 44 -25.57 -1.78 -4.52
N ASP A 45 -25.44 -2.16 -5.79
CA ASP A 45 -26.56 -2.56 -6.65
C ASP A 45 -27.27 -3.84 -6.16
N GLU A 46 -26.53 -4.78 -5.58
CA GLU A 46 -27.06 -6.02 -4.98
C GLU A 46 -27.70 -5.79 -3.59
N GLY A 47 -27.74 -4.55 -3.10
CA GLY A 47 -28.34 -4.20 -1.80
C GLY A 47 -27.45 -4.55 -0.60
N HIS A 48 -26.15 -4.69 -0.82
CA HIS A 48 -25.14 -5.00 0.19
C HIS A 48 -24.05 -3.89 0.25
N PRO A 49 -24.44 -2.62 0.50
CA PRO A 49 -23.52 -1.50 0.37
C PRO A 49 -22.30 -1.63 1.29
N ILE A 50 -21.11 -1.42 0.72
CA ILE A 50 -19.86 -1.32 1.48
C ILE A 50 -19.82 0.04 2.17
N THR A 51 -19.80 0.05 3.50
CA THR A 51 -19.90 1.26 4.32
C THR A 51 -18.56 1.76 4.87
N SER A 52 -17.50 0.96 4.76
CA SER A 52 -16.14 1.33 5.18
C SER A 52 -15.12 0.49 4.42
N LEU A 53 -13.95 1.08 4.13
CA LEU A 53 -12.82 0.38 3.54
C LEU A 53 -11.68 0.20 4.56
N VAL A 54 -11.18 -1.01 4.72
CA VAL A 54 -9.99 -1.30 5.53
C VAL A 54 -8.91 -1.90 4.63
N TYR A 55 -7.76 -1.24 4.55
CA TYR A 55 -6.71 -1.59 3.59
C TYR A 55 -5.32 -1.56 4.24
N THR A 56 -4.30 -2.11 3.57
CA THR A 56 -2.91 -2.08 4.04
C THR A 56 -2.06 -1.13 3.18
N LEU A 57 -0.89 -0.71 3.67
CA LEU A 57 -0.05 0.32 3.03
C LEU A 57 0.32 0.00 1.56
N LEU A 58 0.34 -1.28 1.18
CA LEU A 58 0.69 -1.70 -0.18
C LEU A 58 -0.40 -1.40 -1.23
N LEU A 59 -1.55 -0.86 -0.81
CA LEU A 59 -2.64 -0.44 -1.69
C LEU A 59 -2.85 1.08 -1.57
N PRO A 60 -1.90 1.93 -2.01
CA PRO A 60 -2.02 3.37 -1.88
C PRO A 60 -3.24 3.92 -2.62
N TRP A 61 -3.64 3.31 -3.75
CA TRP A 61 -4.85 3.69 -4.50
C TRP A 61 -6.15 3.48 -3.72
N ALA A 62 -6.16 2.62 -2.67
CA ALA A 62 -7.38 2.30 -1.93
C ALA A 62 -7.94 3.53 -1.19
N ILE A 63 -7.08 4.43 -0.72
CA ILE A 63 -7.53 5.68 -0.09
C ILE A 63 -8.20 6.61 -1.10
N GLU A 64 -7.73 6.60 -2.35
CA GLU A 64 -8.27 7.43 -3.42
C GLU A 64 -9.64 6.92 -3.86
N VAL A 65 -9.81 5.60 -4.01
CA VAL A 65 -11.10 4.95 -4.27
C VAL A 65 -12.11 5.27 -3.16
N ALA A 66 -11.71 5.11 -1.90
CA ALA A 66 -12.59 5.43 -0.77
C ALA A 66 -13.01 6.90 -0.76
N ARG A 67 -12.08 7.81 -1.08
CA ARG A 67 -12.35 9.25 -1.19
C ARG A 67 -13.32 9.55 -2.33
N GLU A 68 -13.13 8.96 -3.51
CA GLU A 68 -13.98 9.14 -4.70
C GLU A 68 -15.41 8.66 -4.44
N LEU A 69 -15.56 7.52 -3.77
CA LEU A 69 -16.86 6.94 -3.45
C LEU A 69 -17.48 7.48 -2.15
N HIS A 70 -16.82 8.45 -1.50
CA HIS A 70 -17.25 9.03 -0.22
C HIS A 70 -17.45 7.99 0.91
N ILE A 71 -16.62 6.95 0.93
CA ILE A 71 -16.65 5.87 1.93
C ILE A 71 -15.56 6.13 2.98
N PRO A 72 -15.88 6.07 4.29
CA PRO A 72 -14.87 6.08 5.35
C PRO A 72 -13.80 5.01 5.12
N SER A 73 -12.53 5.34 5.36
CA SER A 73 -11.45 4.36 5.24
C SER A 73 -10.50 4.38 6.42
N ALA A 74 -9.88 3.21 6.66
CA ALA A 74 -8.92 3.02 7.72
C ALA A 74 -7.72 2.20 7.22
N LEU A 75 -6.51 2.72 7.49
CA LEU A 75 -5.28 1.99 7.27
C LEU A 75 -5.09 0.93 8.37
N ARG A 76 -5.01 -0.33 7.98
CA ARG A 76 -4.59 -1.44 8.84
C ARG A 76 -3.07 -1.59 8.78
N TRP A 77 -2.42 -1.12 9.83
CA TRP A 77 -0.98 -1.29 10.00
C TRP A 77 -0.65 -2.70 10.49
N ILE A 78 -0.10 -3.54 9.61
CA ILE A 78 0.28 -4.93 9.92
C ILE A 78 1.77 -5.10 10.21
N GLN A 79 2.53 -4.01 10.19
CA GLN A 79 3.98 -3.98 10.42
C GLN A 79 4.29 -3.50 11.85
N PRO A 80 5.54 -3.62 12.34
CA PRO A 80 5.93 -3.03 13.62
C PRO A 80 5.65 -1.52 13.68
N ALA A 81 5.28 -0.99 14.85
CA ALA A 81 5.03 0.45 15.01
C ALA A 81 6.25 1.32 14.65
N THR A 82 7.47 0.82 14.89
CA THR A 82 8.72 1.47 14.48
C THR A 82 8.76 1.73 12.98
N MET A 83 8.26 0.80 12.15
CA MET A 83 8.22 0.99 10.70
C MET A 83 7.33 2.16 10.32
N LEU A 84 6.19 2.37 11.00
CA LEU A 84 5.33 3.53 10.74
C LEU A 84 6.08 4.84 10.99
N GLY A 85 6.85 4.90 12.07
CA GLY A 85 7.72 6.04 12.37
C GLY A 85 8.81 6.25 11.30
N ILE A 86 9.46 5.17 10.85
CA ILE A 86 10.45 5.23 9.77
C ILE A 86 9.83 5.78 8.48
N TYR A 87 8.66 5.28 8.05
CA TYR A 87 7.97 5.79 6.86
C TYR A 87 7.58 7.25 7.02
N TYR A 88 7.04 7.63 8.19
CA TYR A 88 6.71 9.02 8.47
C TYR A 88 7.92 9.92 8.27
N TYR A 89 9.06 9.64 8.91
CA TYR A 89 10.24 10.49 8.78
C TYR A 89 10.85 10.46 7.38
N TYR A 90 10.85 9.31 6.71
CA TYR A 90 11.29 9.20 5.31
C TYR A 90 10.53 10.20 4.42
N PHE A 91 9.20 10.22 4.49
CA PHE A 91 8.37 11.15 3.70
C PHE A 91 8.28 12.57 4.27
N ASN A 92 8.89 12.85 5.44
CA ASN A 92 8.86 14.14 6.11
C ASN A 92 10.27 14.67 6.42
N GLY A 93 11.14 14.67 5.40
CA GLY A 93 12.41 15.41 5.44
C GLY A 93 13.68 14.60 5.72
N TYR A 94 13.57 13.29 5.99
CA TYR A 94 14.74 12.42 6.21
C TYR A 94 15.07 11.52 5.01
N GLU A 95 14.40 11.69 3.88
CA GLU A 95 14.59 10.89 2.67
C GLU A 95 16.06 10.85 2.22
N ASP A 96 16.71 12.01 2.06
CA ASP A 96 18.08 12.10 1.54
C ASP A 96 19.10 11.48 2.50
N GLU A 97 18.89 11.63 3.81
CA GLU A 97 19.73 11.03 4.85
C GLU A 97 19.61 9.50 4.81
N MET A 98 18.38 8.98 4.75
CA MET A 98 18.12 7.54 4.68
C MET A 98 18.60 6.92 3.36
N LYS A 99 18.56 7.65 2.24
CA LYS A 99 19.11 7.20 0.94
C LYS A 99 20.63 7.05 0.96
N CYS A 100 21.35 7.78 1.80
CA CYS A 100 22.79 7.63 1.96
C CYS A 100 23.20 6.34 2.68
N SER A 101 22.25 5.62 3.29
CA SER A 101 22.50 4.42 4.11
C SER A 101 23.19 3.27 3.36
N SER A 102 23.11 3.21 2.03
CA SER A 102 23.79 2.19 1.22
C SER A 102 25.28 2.45 1.00
N ASN A 103 25.75 3.68 1.23
CA ASN A 103 27.09 4.12 0.83
C ASN A 103 28.14 3.92 1.93
N ASP A 104 27.71 3.77 3.19
CA ASP A 104 28.58 3.60 4.34
C ASP A 104 28.10 2.42 5.22
N PRO A 105 28.91 1.37 5.40
CA PRO A 105 28.56 0.23 6.26
C PRO A 105 28.40 0.61 7.75
N ASN A 106 28.95 1.74 8.19
CA ASN A 106 28.82 2.26 9.55
C ASN A 106 27.69 3.30 9.70
N TRP A 107 26.92 3.53 8.63
CA TRP A 107 25.83 4.50 8.65
C TRP A 107 24.81 4.20 9.75
N SER A 108 24.37 5.27 10.41
CA SER A 108 23.28 5.22 11.38
C SER A 108 22.52 6.54 11.41
N ILE A 109 21.25 6.47 11.80
CA ILE A 109 20.36 7.62 11.93
C ILE A 109 19.62 7.57 13.26
N GLN A 110 19.50 8.72 13.92
CA GLN A 110 18.65 8.86 15.09
C GLN A 110 17.41 9.68 14.72
N LEU A 111 16.29 8.98 14.52
CA LEU A 111 15.01 9.63 14.29
C LEU A 111 14.39 10.09 15.60
N PRO A 112 13.63 11.19 15.62
CA PRO A 112 13.00 11.65 16.85
C PRO A 112 12.13 10.55 17.47
N ARG A 113 12.31 10.31 18.78
CA ARG A 113 11.59 9.30 19.58
C ARG A 113 11.80 7.84 19.15
N LEU A 114 12.77 7.56 18.28
CA LEU A 114 13.18 6.20 17.93
C LEU A 114 14.61 5.94 18.41
N PRO A 115 14.99 4.67 18.63
CA PRO A 115 16.38 4.32 18.92
C PRO A 115 17.28 4.61 17.72
N LEU A 116 18.60 4.61 17.93
CA LEU A 116 19.57 4.69 16.85
C LEU A 116 19.38 3.51 15.89
N LEU A 117 19.11 3.82 14.61
CA LEU A 117 18.89 2.82 13.57
C LEU A 117 20.13 2.70 12.69
N LYS A 118 20.54 1.46 12.39
CA LYS A 118 21.54 1.18 11.36
C LYS A 118 20.87 0.94 10.02
N SER A 119 21.65 0.95 8.93
CA SER A 119 21.15 0.70 7.57
C SER A 119 20.37 -0.60 7.44
N GLN A 120 20.74 -1.66 8.17
CA GLN A 120 20.05 -2.96 8.13
C GLN A 120 18.66 -2.95 8.78
N ALA A 121 18.35 -1.93 9.60
CA ALA A 121 17.05 -1.78 10.24
C ALA A 121 16.04 -1.01 9.36
N LEU A 122 16.50 -0.40 8.27
CA LEU A 122 15.63 0.26 7.31
C LEU A 122 15.02 -0.76 6.34
N PRO A 123 13.75 -0.57 5.92
CA PRO A 123 13.20 -1.34 4.81
C PRO A 123 14.10 -1.20 3.57
N SER A 124 14.55 -2.33 3.03
CA SER A 124 15.44 -2.36 1.86
C SER A 124 14.85 -1.65 0.65
N PHE A 125 13.53 -1.60 0.52
CA PHE A 125 12.89 -0.87 -0.58
C PHE A 125 13.04 0.64 -0.45
N LEU A 126 13.19 1.22 0.75
CA LEU A 126 13.50 2.66 0.88
C LEU A 126 14.85 2.99 0.26
N ILE A 127 15.76 2.02 0.27
CA ILE A 127 17.08 2.09 -0.36
C ILE A 127 16.96 1.77 -1.87
N ALA A 128 16.08 0.84 -2.25
CA ALA A 128 15.81 0.45 -3.64
C ALA A 128 14.86 1.38 -4.41
N LEU A 129 14.24 2.38 -3.75
CA LEU A 129 13.48 3.48 -4.39
C LEU A 129 14.33 4.29 -5.40
N LYS A 130 15.65 4.02 -5.46
CA LYS A 130 16.54 4.41 -6.55
C LYS A 130 16.12 3.85 -7.93
N MET A 131 15.27 2.81 -8.00
CA MET A 131 14.82 2.22 -9.28
C MET A 131 13.29 2.13 -9.48
N ILE A 132 12.44 2.25 -8.45
CA ILE A 132 10.99 2.00 -8.60
C ILE A 132 10.16 3.05 -7.82
N ASN A 133 9.59 4.02 -8.53
CA ASN A 133 8.28 4.65 -8.24
C ASN A 133 8.09 5.71 -7.11
N ILE A 134 9.04 6.61 -6.82
CA ILE A 134 8.65 8.00 -6.41
C ILE A 134 8.30 8.86 -7.64
N VAL A 135 8.83 8.49 -8.82
CA VAL A 135 8.58 9.18 -10.09
C VAL A 135 7.08 9.20 -10.45
N LEU A 136 6.31 8.16 -10.09
CA LEU A 136 4.87 8.11 -10.35
C LEU A 136 4.07 9.10 -9.46
N LEU A 137 4.43 9.27 -8.18
CA LEU A 137 3.81 10.25 -7.28
C LEU A 137 4.14 11.69 -7.69
N TYR A 138 5.37 11.96 -8.13
CA TYR A 138 5.80 13.32 -8.51
C TYR A 138 5.20 13.79 -9.85
N GLN A 139 5.01 12.90 -10.82
CA GLN A 139 4.38 13.26 -12.10
C GLN A 139 2.88 13.54 -11.96
N HIS A 140 2.19 12.84 -11.06
CA HIS A 140 0.77 13.08 -10.79
C HIS A 140 0.53 14.45 -10.11
N LEU A 141 1.43 14.86 -9.21
CA LEU A 141 1.30 16.15 -8.51
C LEU A 141 1.68 17.38 -9.36
N LYS A 142 2.39 17.20 -10.47
CA LYS A 142 2.85 18.32 -11.33
C LYS A 142 1.90 18.63 -12.50
N ASN A 143 0.88 17.79 -12.72
CA ASN A 143 -0.07 17.90 -13.82
C ASN A 143 -1.47 18.40 -13.41
N ASN A 144 -1.59 19.13 -12.29
CA ASN A 144 -2.79 19.90 -11.92
C ASN A 144 -2.48 21.39 -11.90
#